data_AF-A0A2D4FF32-F1
#
_entry.id   AF-A0A2D4FF32-F1
#
_cell.length_a   1.000
_cell.length_b   1.000
_cell.length_c   1.000
_cell.angle_alpha   90.00
_cell.angle_beta   90.00
_cell.angle_gamma   90.00
#
_symmetry.space_group_name_H-M   'P 1'
#
loop_
_entity.id
_entity.type
_entity.pdbx_description
1 polymer ?
#
loop_
_entity_poly.entity_id
_entity_poly.type
_entity_poly.pdbx_seq_one_letter_code
_entity_poly.pdbx_strand_id
1 'polypeptide(L)'
;HPRCLMDPEGFQRSLGGFPDSLVCEPAESLVAAWNRAASRALDWIAPLRPLRGGGSRRAPWFTEELREMKHQKRRLERRWRASNSESDRTLLRAFIRTYL
;
A
#
# COMPACT_ATOMS: atom_id res chain seq x y z
N HIS A 1 17.44 8.44 5.98
CA HIS A 1 16.09 8.42 5.39
C HIS A 1 16.22 8.14 3.91
N PRO A 2 15.76 7.01 3.35
CA PRO A 2 15.61 6.92 1.92
C PRO A 2 14.37 7.75 1.56
N ARG A 3 14.59 8.89 0.90
CA ARG A 3 13.52 9.53 0.13
C ARG A 3 13.20 8.53 -0.99
N CYS A 4 11.94 8.12 -1.14
CA CYS A 4 11.51 7.37 -2.31
C CYS A 4 11.87 8.19 -3.55
N LEU A 5 13.02 7.90 -4.13
CA LEU A 5 13.42 8.43 -5.42
C LEU A 5 12.47 7.75 -6.41
N MET A 6 11.73 8.57 -7.15
CA MET A 6 10.86 8.13 -8.23
C MET A 6 11.58 7.08 -9.10
N ASP A 7 10.87 6.03 -9.52
CA ASP A 7 11.41 4.96 -10.39
C ASP A 7 11.59 5.51 -11.82
N PRO A 8 12.82 5.86 -12.24
CA PRO A 8 13.03 6.53 -13.52
C PRO A 8 12.86 5.58 -14.70
N GLU A 9 13.20 4.30 -14.51
CA GLU A 9 13.04 3.27 -15.54
C GLU A 9 11.57 2.91 -15.74
N GLY A 10 10.82 2.79 -14.65
CA GLY A 10 9.37 2.63 -14.67
C GLY A 10 8.70 3.80 -15.39
N PHE A 11 9.18 5.03 -15.21
CA PHE A 11 8.65 6.22 -15.85
C PHE A 11 8.89 6.22 -17.34
N GLN A 12 10.12 5.96 -17.78
CA GLN A 12 10.44 5.85 -19.19
C GLN A 12 9.58 4.77 -19.87
N ARG A 13 9.39 3.62 -19.22
CA ARG A 13 8.55 2.53 -19.73
C ARG A 13 7.07 2.91 -19.83
N SER A 14 6.57 3.67 -18.85
CA SER A 14 5.16 4.12 -18.81
C SER A 14 4.86 5.25 -19.79
N LEU A 15 5.83 6.15 -19.97
CA LEU A 15 5.76 7.23 -20.95
C LEU A 15 5.77 6.71 -22.39
N GLY A 16 6.53 5.63 -22.63
CA GLY A 16 6.65 4.99 -23.94
C GLY A 16 7.53 5.77 -24.92
N GLY A 17 7.49 5.35 -26.19
CA GLY A 17 8.14 6.07 -27.28
C GLY A 17 7.30 7.24 -27.79
N PHE A 18 7.95 8.24 -28.37
CA PHE A 18 7.24 9.35 -29.01
C PHE A 18 6.47 8.82 -30.22
N PRO A 19 5.14 9.05 -30.34
CA PRO A 19 4.39 8.52 -31.46
C PRO A 19 4.72 9.31 -32.73
N ASP A 20 5.22 8.60 -33.75
CA ASP A 20 5.56 9.16 -35.07
C ASP A 20 4.37 9.86 -35.75
N SER A 21 3.15 9.47 -35.37
CA SER A 21 1.90 10.07 -35.86
C SER A 21 1.72 11.54 -35.47
N LEU A 22 2.45 12.05 -34.49
CA LEU A 22 2.35 13.46 -34.05
C LEU A 22 3.36 14.39 -34.72
N VAL A 23 4.30 13.86 -35.52
CA VAL A 23 5.40 14.65 -36.11
C VAL A 23 4.90 15.73 -37.08
N CYS A 24 3.70 15.58 -37.63
CA CYS A 24 3.07 16.55 -38.54
C CYS A 24 2.01 17.43 -37.87
N GLU A 25 1.79 17.29 -36.57
CA GLU A 25 0.77 18.06 -35.83
C GLU A 25 1.32 19.41 -35.34
N PRO A 26 0.45 20.41 -35.12
CA PRO A 26 0.84 21.66 -34.49
C PRO A 26 1.51 21.44 -33.13
N ALA A 27 2.43 22.32 -32.76
CA ALA A 27 3.17 22.25 -31.50
C ALA A 27 2.27 22.12 -30.26
N GLU A 28 1.10 22.77 -30.26
CA GLU A 28 0.11 22.67 -29.19
C GLU A 28 -0.43 21.25 -29.02
N SER A 29 -0.72 20.55 -30.13
CA SER A 29 -1.18 19.16 -30.12
C SER A 29 -0.11 18.23 -29.56
N LEU A 30 1.16 18.47 -29.89
CA LEU A 30 2.31 17.74 -29.36
C LEU A 30 2.45 17.93 -27.85
N VAL A 31 2.40 19.18 -27.39
CA VAL A 31 2.49 19.52 -25.95
C VAL A 31 1.34 18.90 -25.18
N ALA A 32 0.10 18.98 -25.69
CA ALA A 32 -1.07 18.40 -25.05
C ALA A 32 -0.97 16.87 -24.93
N ALA A 33 -0.53 16.19 -26.00
CA ALA A 33 -0.34 14.74 -26.00
C ALA A 33 0.75 14.32 -24.99
N TRP A 34 1.87 15.05 -24.96
CA TRP A 34 2.97 14.77 -24.04
C TRP A 34 2.57 14.99 -22.59
N ASN A 35 1.91 16.11 -22.28
CA ASN A 35 1.42 16.41 -20.93
C ASN A 35 0.45 15.32 -20.46
N ARG A 36 -0.43 14.84 -21.34
CA ARG A 36 -1.36 13.75 -21.02
C ARG A 36 -0.64 12.43 -20.73
N ALA A 37 0.38 12.07 -21.52
CA ALA A 37 1.18 10.87 -21.31
C ALA A 37 2.00 10.95 -20.02
N ALA A 38 2.69 12.06 -19.80
CA ALA A 38 3.48 12.31 -18.59
C ALA A 38 2.62 12.30 -17.32
N SER A 39 1.44 12.94 -17.35
CA SER A 39 0.51 12.94 -16.22
C SER A 39 0.05 11.52 -15.86
N ARG A 40 -0.30 10.72 -16.87
CA ARG A 40 -0.66 9.30 -16.66
C ARG A 40 0.49 8.47 -16.08
N ALA A 41 1.71 8.70 -16.56
CA ALA A 41 2.89 8.01 -16.03
C ALA A 41 3.16 8.38 -14.57
N LEU A 42 3.01 9.66 -14.22
CA LEU A 42 3.10 10.14 -12.83
C LEU A 42 2.01 9.54 -11.94
N ASP A 43 0.75 9.52 -12.40
CA ASP A 43 -0.36 8.91 -11.66
C ASP A 43 -0.13 7.42 -11.37
N TRP A 44 0.61 6.73 -12.22
CA TRP A 44 0.95 5.33 -12.02
C TRP A 44 2.11 5.12 -11.02
N ILE A 45 3.18 5.91 -11.16
CA ILE A 45 4.46 5.67 -10.45
C ILE A 45 4.54 6.41 -9.12
N ALA A 46 3.95 7.59 -9.08
CA ALA A 46 3.93 8.46 -7.91
C ALA A 46 2.50 8.98 -7.67
N PRO A 47 1.53 8.08 -7.44
CA PRO A 47 0.16 8.48 -7.18
C PRO A 47 0.09 9.32 -5.90
N LEU A 48 -0.66 10.43 -5.93
CA LEU A 48 -0.86 11.30 -4.75
C LEU A 48 -1.52 10.58 -3.57
N ARG A 49 -2.23 9.47 -3.85
CA ARG A 49 -2.83 8.60 -2.86
C ARG A 49 -2.40 7.17 -3.15
N PRO A 50 -2.12 6.35 -2.13
CA PRO A 50 -1.88 4.94 -2.36
C PRO A 50 -3.00 4.37 -3.23
N LEU A 51 -2.63 3.79 -4.38
CA LEU A 51 -3.58 3.07 -5.21
C LEU A 51 -4.29 2.10 -4.28
N ARG A 52 -5.64 2.13 -4.25
CA ARG A 52 -6.41 1.15 -3.50
C ARG A 52 -6.02 -0.20 -4.08
N GLY A 53 -5.11 -0.90 -3.40
CA GLY A 53 -4.62 -2.19 -3.86
C GLY A 53 -5.83 -3.06 -4.12
N GLY A 54 -5.98 -3.53 -5.36
CA GLY A 54 -6.99 -4.52 -5.72
C GLY A 54 -6.92 -5.61 -4.65
N GLY A 55 -8.04 -5.81 -3.95
CA GLY A 55 -8.10 -6.35 -2.59
C GLY A 55 -6.95 -7.29 -2.31
N SER A 56 -6.01 -6.83 -1.46
CA SER A 56 -4.77 -7.54 -1.12
C SER A 56 -5.03 -9.03 -1.19
N ARG A 57 -4.39 -9.73 -2.15
CA ARG A 57 -4.27 -11.19 -2.10
C ARG A 57 -3.66 -11.44 -0.74
N ARG A 58 -4.51 -11.77 0.24
CA ARG A 58 -4.05 -12.06 1.59
C ARG A 58 -2.96 -13.08 1.42
N ALA A 59 -1.81 -12.82 2.03
CA ALA A 59 -0.72 -13.76 1.96
C ALA A 59 -1.28 -15.14 2.34
N PRO A 60 -0.93 -16.23 1.65
CA PRO A 60 -1.58 -17.53 1.87
C PRO A 60 -1.50 -18.00 3.33
N TRP A 61 -0.50 -17.54 4.07
CA TRP A 61 -0.28 -17.78 5.49
C TRP A 61 -1.07 -16.83 6.43
N PHE A 62 -1.75 -15.80 5.91
CA PHE A 62 -2.55 -14.85 6.69
C PHE A 62 -4.03 -15.29 6.72
N THR A 63 -4.28 -16.38 7.45
CA THR A 63 -5.62 -16.95 7.64
C THR A 63 -6.50 -16.03 8.49
N GLU A 64 -7.83 -16.17 8.38
CA GLU A 64 -8.77 -15.43 9.24
C GLU A 64 -8.60 -15.80 10.72
N GLU A 65 -8.24 -17.06 11.00
CA GLU A 65 -7.92 -17.53 12.35
C GLU A 65 -6.77 -16.75 12.98
N LEU A 66 -5.63 -16.62 12.28
CA LEU A 66 -4.49 -15.84 12.77
C LEU A 66 -4.84 -14.35 12.98
N ARG A 67 -5.74 -13.81 12.15
CA ARG A 67 -6.23 -12.44 12.30
C ARG A 67 -7.06 -12.31 13.58
N GLU A 68 -7.98 -13.23 13.83
CA GLU A 68 -8.81 -13.25 15.03
C GLU A 68 -7.97 -13.43 16.29
N MET A 69 -7.00 -14.35 16.27
CA MET A 69 -6.06 -14.55 17.38
C MET A 69 -5.30 -13.27 17.72
N LYS A 70 -4.80 -12.54 16.71
CA LYS A 70 -4.14 -11.25 16.90
C LYS A 70 -5.08 -10.19 17.45
N HIS A 71 -6.33 -10.13 16.99
CA HIS A 71 -7.34 -9.19 17.51
C HIS A 71 -7.69 -9.48 18.96
N GLN A 72 -7.95 -10.73 19.32
CA GLN A 72 -8.24 -11.16 20.69
C GLN A 72 -7.08 -10.82 21.63
N LYS A 73 -5.84 -11.13 21.23
CA LYS A 73 -4.64 -10.73 21.99
C LYS A 73 -4.63 -9.22 22.25
N ARG A 74 -4.85 -8.40 21.22
CA ARG A 74 -4.87 -6.93 21.35
C ARG A 74 -5.99 -6.44 22.25
N ARG A 75 -7.16 -7.08 22.22
CA ARG A 75 -8.29 -6.76 23.10
C ARG A 75 -7.95 -7.04 24.56
N LEU A 76 -7.35 -8.19 24.86
CA LEU A 76 -6.87 -8.55 26.19
C LEU A 76 -5.77 -7.59 26.68
N GLU A 77 -4.81 -7.25 25.82
CA GLU A 77 -3.78 -6.25 26.13
C GLU A 77 -4.39 -4.90 26.49
N ARG A 78 -5.36 -4.41 25.71
CA ARG A 78 -6.04 -3.12 26.00
C ARG A 78 -6.80 -3.19 27.31
N ARG A 79 -7.51 -4.28 27.57
CA ARG A 79 -8.26 -4.50 28.81
C ARG A 79 -7.32 -4.48 30.03
N TRP A 80 -6.23 -5.22 29.98
CA TRP A 80 -5.22 -5.21 31.04
C TRP A 80 -4.58 -3.84 31.22
N ARG A 81 -4.22 -3.12 30.14
CA ARG A 81 -3.66 -1.75 30.27
C ARG A 81 -4.65 -0.77 30.89
N ALA A 82 -5.96 -0.94 30.64
CA ALA A 82 -6.99 -0.08 31.19
C ALA A 82 -7.30 -0.39 32.66
N SER A 83 -7.36 -1.67 33.04
CA SER A 83 -7.69 -2.08 34.42
C SER A 83 -6.48 -2.19 35.34
N ASN A 84 -5.29 -2.39 34.77
CA ASN A 84 -4.04 -2.77 35.44
C ASN A 84 -4.19 -3.95 36.43
N SER A 85 -5.18 -4.83 36.20
CA SER A 85 -5.49 -5.94 37.11
C SER A 85 -4.67 -7.19 36.79
N GLU A 86 -4.29 -7.94 37.83
CA GLU A 86 -3.57 -9.21 37.67
C GLU A 86 -4.45 -10.32 37.08
N SER A 87 -5.77 -10.24 37.24
CA SER A 87 -6.72 -11.16 36.58
C SER A 87 -6.70 -10.99 35.06
N ASP A 88 -6.77 -9.75 34.57
CA ASP A 88 -6.69 -9.46 33.13
C ASP A 88 -5.28 -9.78 32.57
N ARG A 89 -4.23 -9.57 33.37
CA ARG A 89 -2.86 -9.98 33.04
C ARG A 89 -2.73 -11.49 32.89
N THR A 90 -3.36 -12.25 33.78
CA THR A 90 -3.36 -13.72 33.74
C THR A 90 -4.12 -14.23 32.52
N LEU A 91 -5.27 -13.63 32.19
CA LEU A 91 -6.05 -13.95 31.00
C LEU A 91 -5.25 -13.71 29.70
N LEU A 92 -4.54 -12.59 29.62
CA LEU A 92 -3.64 -12.31 28.49
C LEU A 92 -2.50 -13.34 28.39
N ARG A 93 -1.84 -13.66 29.52
CA ARG A 93 -0.75 -14.66 29.54
C ARG A 93 -1.22 -16.04 29.14
N ALA A 94 -2.39 -16.46 29.64
CA ALA A 94 -3.00 -17.73 29.28
C ALA A 94 -3.28 -17.78 27.77
N PHE A 95 -3.88 -16.72 27.21
CA PHE A 95 -4.16 -16.63 25.78
C PHE A 95 -2.89 -16.71 24.93
N ILE A 96 -1.82 -16.01 25.32
CA ILE A 96 -0.52 -16.10 24.61
C ILE A 96 -0.04 -17.55 24.68
N ARG A 97 0.04 -18.15 25.87
CA ARG A 97 0.56 -19.51 26.04
C ARG A 97 -0.19 -20.58 25.26
N THR A 98 -1.50 -20.43 25.05
CA THR A 98 -2.31 -21.42 24.34
C THR A 98 -2.23 -21.29 22.81
N TYR A 99 -1.88 -20.11 22.28
CA TYR A 99 -2.13 -19.78 20.87
C TYR A 99 -0.94 -19.11 20.15
N LEU A 100 0.07 -18.60 20.87
CA LEU A 100 1.23 -17.86 20.34
C LEU A 100 2.53 -18.37 20.94
#